data_AF-A0A2E6TMY7-F1
#
_entry.id   AF-A0A2E6TMY7-F1
#
_cell.length_a   1.000
_cell.length_b   1.000
_cell.length_c   1.000
_cell.angle_alpha   90.00
_cell.angle_beta   90.00
_cell.angle_gamma   90.00
#
_symmetry.space_group_name_H-M   'P 1'
#
loop_
_entity.id
_entity.type
_entity.pdbx_description
1 polymer ?
#
loop_
_entity_poly.entity_id
_entity_poly.type
_entity_poly.pdbx_seq_one_letter_code
_entity_poly.pdbx_strand_id
1 'polypeptide(L)'
;MKSRKAFTLIELLVVLAVMGLMMGVIGFSLLSGGGAELGSSQRNLLGILQKARTKAAATGLTTRVIINAQTDDEEKFHRYLEVIIQDPNATNSWMVENEGITLDEGIYFVPEDSTASVQPDGWRSDAYSQWSQDSSQEFFLKDAFRGLREEGQGTEFKFIEFDSSGNLVCPATGSNSISTIPKIVLAKGAPNPVDPSVPLRFDDPNAVGGILLQRFGGFAVLEISDFVEQ
;
A
#
# COMPACT_ATOMS: atom_id res chain seq x y z
N MET A 1 -21.49 -60.98 4.00
CA MET A 1 -20.47 -60.55 4.98
C MET A 1 -19.42 -59.71 4.25
N LYS A 2 -19.23 -58.43 4.60
CA LYS A 2 -18.21 -57.55 3.98
C LYS A 2 -16.87 -57.79 4.67
N SER A 3 -15.85 -58.23 3.90
CA SER A 3 -14.47 -58.33 4.37
C SER A 3 -13.94 -56.93 4.71
N ARG A 4 -13.57 -56.69 5.97
CA ARG A 4 -12.84 -55.49 6.38
C ARG A 4 -11.37 -55.72 6.07
N LYS A 5 -10.85 -55.04 5.04
CA LYS A 5 -9.41 -55.00 4.77
C LYS A 5 -8.76 -54.16 5.87
N ALA A 6 -7.89 -54.78 6.66
CA ALA A 6 -7.05 -54.08 7.63
C ALA A 6 -5.75 -53.66 6.93
N PHE A 7 -5.30 -52.43 7.18
CA PHE A 7 -4.07 -51.89 6.62
C PHE A 7 -2.85 -52.63 7.15
N THR A 8 -1.86 -52.86 6.29
CA THR A 8 -0.59 -53.48 6.70
C THR A 8 0.29 -52.48 7.45
N LEU A 9 1.18 -52.96 8.33
CA LEU A 9 2.08 -52.10 9.10
C LEU A 9 2.93 -51.18 8.21
N ILE A 10 3.37 -51.68 7.06
CA ILE A 10 4.18 -50.90 6.11
C ILE A 10 3.36 -49.79 5.45
N GLU A 11 2.10 -50.05 5.15
CA GLU A 11 1.19 -49.08 4.53
C GLU A 11 0.83 -47.96 5.51
N LEU A 12 0.63 -48.29 6.79
CA LEU A 12 0.43 -47.30 7.84
C LEU A 12 1.66 -46.38 8.02
N LEU A 13 2.86 -46.97 7.96
CA LEU A 13 4.11 -46.21 8.10
C LEU A 13 4.33 -45.25 6.93
N VAL A 14 4.08 -45.70 5.70
CA VAL A 14 4.17 -44.86 4.49
C VAL A 14 3.15 -43.71 4.56
N VAL A 15 1.92 -43.97 4.98
CA VAL A 15 0.89 -42.93 5.11
C VAL A 15 1.30 -41.88 6.14
N LEU A 16 1.83 -42.28 7.30
CA LEU A 16 2.31 -41.33 8.31
C LEU A 16 3.52 -40.52 7.81
N ALA A 17 4.42 -41.14 7.05
CA ALA A 17 5.55 -40.43 6.43
C ALA A 17 5.09 -39.38 5.41
N VAL A 18 4.12 -39.74 4.55
CA VAL A 18 3.55 -38.81 3.57
C VAL A 18 2.75 -37.70 4.27
N MET A 19 1.96 -38.02 5.28
CA MET A 19 1.23 -37.01 6.07
C MET A 19 2.18 -36.06 6.80
N GLY A 20 3.28 -36.57 7.38
CA GLY A 20 4.31 -35.75 8.02
C GLY A 20 5.03 -34.84 7.02
N LEU A 21 5.31 -35.31 5.81
CA LEU A 21 5.91 -34.49 4.76
C LEU A 21 4.94 -33.40 4.28
N MET A 22 3.66 -33.73 4.10
CA MET A 22 2.63 -32.76 3.71
C MET A 22 2.37 -31.72 4.80
N MET A 23 2.36 -32.11 6.08
CA MET A 23 2.26 -31.17 7.20
C MET A 23 3.51 -30.29 7.36
N GLY A 24 4.71 -30.86 7.12
CA GLY A 24 5.97 -30.13 7.16
C GLY A 24 6.05 -29.03 6.10
N VAL A 25 5.62 -29.30 4.86
CA VAL A 25 5.65 -28.33 3.76
C VAL A 25 4.69 -27.15 4.01
N ILE A 26 3.52 -27.39 4.60
CA ILE A 26 2.54 -26.33 4.93
C ILE A 26 3.04 -25.46 6.09
N GLY A 27 3.73 -26.04 7.07
CA GLY A 27 4.26 -25.31 8.24
C GLY A 27 5.32 -24.26 7.89
N PHE A 28 6.20 -24.53 6.93
CA PHE A 28 7.22 -23.56 6.49
C PHE A 28 6.65 -22.43 5.61
N SER A 29 5.56 -22.69 4.88
CA SER A 29 4.92 -21.67 4.04
C SER A 29 4.20 -20.59 4.86
N LEU A 30 3.72 -20.92 6.06
CA LEU A 30 3.07 -19.97 6.97
C LEU A 30 4.07 -19.09 7.74
N LEU A 31 5.28 -19.59 8.00
CA LEU A 31 6.29 -18.88 8.79
C LEU A 31 7.28 -18.05 7.96
N SER A 32 7.32 -18.21 6.63
CA SER A 32 8.31 -17.58 5.75
C SER A 32 7.75 -16.56 4.74
N GLY A 33 6.43 -16.33 4.71
CA GLY A 33 5.77 -15.66 3.57
C GLY A 33 5.71 -14.12 3.62
N GLY A 34 5.76 -13.49 4.79
CA GLY A 34 5.40 -12.06 4.91
C GLY A 34 6.38 -11.06 4.26
N GLY A 35 7.69 -11.30 4.36
CA GLY A 35 8.69 -10.35 3.87
C GLY A 35 8.88 -10.33 2.35
N ALA A 36 8.57 -11.44 1.67
CA ALA A 36 8.78 -11.55 0.22
C ALA A 36 7.78 -10.72 -0.58
N GLU A 37 6.49 -10.79 -0.20
CA GLU A 37 5.37 -10.03 -0.80
C GLU A 37 5.47 -8.54 -0.47
N LEU A 38 5.80 -8.21 0.79
CA LEU A 38 6.04 -6.83 1.18
C LEU A 38 7.21 -6.22 0.39
N GLY A 39 8.31 -6.97 0.26
CA GLY A 39 9.47 -6.55 -0.52
C GLY A 39 9.20 -6.42 -2.03
N SER A 40 8.37 -7.28 -2.64
CA SER A 40 7.95 -7.10 -4.04
C SER A 40 7.09 -5.87 -4.22
N SER A 41 6.12 -5.67 -3.33
CA SER A 41 5.25 -4.50 -3.33
C SER A 41 6.03 -3.19 -3.16
N GLN A 42 7.02 -3.15 -2.25
CA GLN A 42 7.92 -1.99 -2.11
C GLN A 42 8.70 -1.69 -3.39
N ARG A 43 9.29 -2.71 -4.05
CA ARG A 43 10.03 -2.52 -5.30
C ARG A 43 9.14 -2.04 -6.44
N ASN A 44 7.93 -2.59 -6.53
CA ASN A 44 6.95 -2.18 -7.53
C ASN A 44 6.53 -0.72 -7.32
N LEU A 45 6.17 -0.36 -6.08
CA LEU A 45 5.82 1.01 -5.69
C LEU A 45 6.97 1.98 -5.98
N LEU A 46 8.22 1.62 -5.67
CA LEU A 46 9.39 2.45 -5.99
C LEU A 46 9.50 2.70 -7.50
N GLY A 47 9.31 1.67 -8.33
CA GLY A 47 9.31 1.80 -9.78
C GLY A 47 8.22 2.74 -10.28
N ILE A 48 7.03 2.69 -9.68
CA ILE A 48 5.89 3.56 -10.02
C ILE A 48 6.17 5.00 -9.62
N LEU A 49 6.69 5.25 -8.40
CA LEU A 49 7.09 6.58 -7.94
C LEU A 49 8.19 7.19 -8.82
N GLN A 50 9.20 6.41 -9.19
CA GLN A 50 10.25 6.84 -10.11
C GLN A 50 9.72 7.15 -11.50
N LYS A 51 8.77 6.34 -11.99
CA LYS A 51 8.10 6.57 -13.28
C LYS A 51 7.29 7.87 -13.24
N ALA A 52 6.45 8.07 -12.22
CA ALA A 52 5.65 9.27 -12.05
C ALA A 52 6.53 10.53 -11.97
N ARG A 53 7.62 10.47 -11.20
CA ARG A 53 8.61 11.56 -11.13
C ARG A 53 9.22 11.87 -12.49
N THR A 54 9.70 10.85 -13.19
CA THR A 54 10.32 11.00 -14.51
C THR A 54 9.32 11.57 -15.50
N LYS A 55 8.06 11.16 -15.39
CA LYS A 55 6.97 11.68 -16.22
C LYS A 55 6.74 13.15 -15.98
N ALA A 56 6.65 13.59 -14.72
CA ALA A 56 6.47 14.98 -14.36
C ALA A 56 7.56 15.88 -14.96
N ALA A 57 8.82 15.47 -14.79
CA ALA A 57 9.97 16.19 -15.36
C ALA A 57 9.98 16.19 -16.89
N ALA A 58 9.52 15.11 -17.53
CA ALA A 58 9.51 14.98 -18.98
C ALA A 58 8.38 15.77 -19.66
N THR A 59 7.20 15.85 -19.04
CA THR A 59 6.05 16.59 -19.56
C THR A 59 6.06 18.05 -19.14
N GLY A 60 6.77 18.41 -18.07
CA GLY A 60 6.67 19.72 -17.46
C GLY A 60 5.32 19.96 -16.78
N LEU A 61 4.58 18.89 -16.46
CA LEU A 61 3.26 18.95 -15.85
C LEU A 61 3.26 18.25 -14.50
N THR A 62 2.47 18.79 -13.57
CA THR A 62 2.26 18.19 -12.25
C THR A 62 1.74 16.76 -12.41
N THR A 63 2.39 15.80 -11.76
CA THR A 63 2.01 14.39 -11.79
C THR A 63 1.77 13.91 -10.39
N ARG A 64 0.66 13.20 -10.16
CA ARG A 64 0.30 12.62 -8.87
C ARG A 64 0.26 11.10 -8.96
N VAL A 65 0.71 10.45 -7.90
CA VAL A 65 0.39 9.05 -7.63
C VAL A 65 -0.74 9.06 -6.62
N ILE A 66 -1.93 8.65 -7.05
CA ILE A 66 -3.13 8.61 -6.22
C ILE A 66 -3.29 7.22 -5.60
N ILE A 67 -3.79 7.17 -4.37
CA ILE A 67 -4.09 5.96 -3.60
C ILE A 67 -5.55 6.05 -3.20
N ASN A 68 -6.32 4.99 -3.44
CA ASN A 68 -7.74 4.96 -3.11
C ASN A 68 -7.94 4.99 -1.58
N ALA A 69 -8.71 5.97 -1.10
CA ALA A 69 -9.04 6.17 0.30
C ALA A 69 -10.55 6.05 0.58
N GLN A 70 -11.31 5.52 -0.37
CA GLN A 70 -12.75 5.29 -0.22
C GLN A 70 -13.01 4.01 0.57
N THR A 71 -13.61 4.14 1.76
CA THR A 71 -13.86 3.02 2.68
C THR A 71 -14.92 2.04 2.16
N ASP A 72 -15.80 2.49 1.26
CA ASP A 72 -16.90 1.68 0.71
C ASP A 72 -16.42 0.61 -0.28
N ASP A 73 -15.18 0.70 -0.80
CA ASP A 73 -14.60 -0.24 -1.75
C ASP A 73 -13.45 -1.02 -1.08
N GLU A 74 -13.80 -2.08 -0.34
CA GLU A 74 -12.85 -2.89 0.43
C GLU A 74 -11.71 -3.49 -0.42
N GLU A 75 -11.95 -3.77 -1.71
CA GLU A 75 -10.94 -4.35 -2.59
C GLU A 75 -9.86 -3.33 -2.97
N LYS A 76 -10.24 -2.06 -3.11
CA LYS A 76 -9.35 -0.98 -3.55
C LYS A 76 -8.83 -0.12 -2.40
N PHE A 77 -9.56 -0.03 -1.29
CA PHE A 77 -9.21 0.81 -0.16
C PHE A 77 -7.77 0.54 0.29
N HIS A 78 -6.93 1.58 0.24
CA HIS A 78 -5.52 1.52 0.63
C HIS A 78 -4.74 0.38 -0.05
N ARG A 79 -5.11 0.00 -1.27
CA ARG A 79 -4.40 -0.99 -2.10
C ARG A 79 -4.26 -0.58 -3.56
N TYR A 80 -5.28 0.11 -4.08
CA TYR A 80 -5.28 0.57 -5.45
C TYR A 80 -4.54 1.90 -5.56
N LEU A 81 -3.66 2.00 -6.55
CA LEU A 81 -2.92 3.20 -6.87
C LEU A 81 -2.91 3.47 -8.38
N GLU A 82 -2.83 4.73 -8.78
CA GLU A 82 -2.79 5.12 -10.19
C GLU A 82 -1.91 6.36 -10.39
N VAL A 83 -1.29 6.49 -11.56
CA VAL A 83 -0.50 7.67 -11.92
C VAL A 83 -1.34 8.57 -12.82
N ILE A 84 -1.54 9.81 -12.37
CA ILE A 84 -2.31 10.82 -13.07
C ILE A 84 -1.47 12.07 -13.34
N ILE A 85 -1.72 12.73 -14.46
CA ILE A 85 -0.97 13.89 -14.94
C ILE A 85 -1.96 15.01 -15.16
N GLN A 86 -1.66 16.21 -14.68
CA GLN A 86 -2.53 17.35 -14.85
C GLN A 86 -2.71 17.68 -16.35
N ASP A 87 -3.95 17.92 -16.78
CA ASP A 87 -4.23 18.33 -18.15
C ASP A 87 -3.72 19.76 -18.39
N PRO A 88 -2.90 20.01 -19.42
CA PRO A 88 -2.39 21.35 -19.71
C PRO A 88 -3.48 22.38 -20.03
N ASN A 89 -4.68 21.93 -20.43
CA ASN A 89 -5.79 22.80 -20.83
C ASN A 89 -6.84 22.98 -19.73
N ALA A 90 -6.80 22.18 -18.66
CA ALA A 90 -7.79 22.19 -17.60
C ALA A 90 -7.18 21.79 -16.25
N THR A 91 -7.05 22.75 -15.34
CA THR A 91 -6.40 22.56 -14.03
C THR A 91 -7.05 21.49 -13.15
N ASN A 92 -8.36 21.27 -13.30
CA ASN A 92 -9.15 20.30 -12.52
C ASN A 92 -9.32 18.95 -13.26
N SER A 93 -8.63 18.75 -14.38
CA SER A 93 -8.69 17.54 -15.17
C SER A 93 -7.34 16.85 -15.11
N TRP A 94 -7.39 15.52 -14.98
CA TRP A 94 -6.23 14.67 -14.81
C TRP A 94 -6.26 13.55 -15.85
N MET A 95 -5.23 13.49 -16.66
CA MET A 95 -4.98 12.41 -17.60
C MET A 95 -4.39 11.20 -16.87
N VAL A 96 -5.02 10.05 -17.02
CA VAL A 96 -4.52 8.77 -16.52
C VAL A 96 -3.39 8.30 -17.42
N GLU A 97 -2.19 8.07 -16.86
CA GLU A 97 -1.03 7.66 -17.67
C GLU A 97 -1.11 6.19 -18.07
N ASN A 98 -1.64 5.32 -17.20
CA ASN A 98 -1.79 3.87 -17.39
C ASN A 98 -2.93 3.33 -16.54
N GLU A 99 -3.34 2.09 -16.79
CA GLU A 99 -4.24 1.38 -15.88
C GLU A 99 -3.66 1.36 -14.46
N GLY A 100 -4.50 1.70 -13.46
CA GLY A 100 -4.10 1.63 -12.07
C GLY A 100 -3.73 0.21 -11.63
N ILE A 101 -2.89 0.14 -10.60
CA ILE A 101 -2.29 -1.07 -10.09
C ILE A 101 -2.82 -1.31 -8.68
N THR A 102 -3.15 -2.56 -8.38
CA THR A 102 -3.46 -2.99 -7.01
C THR A 102 -2.24 -3.67 -6.42
N LEU A 103 -1.92 -3.38 -5.17
CA LEU A 103 -0.87 -4.07 -4.42
C LEU A 103 -1.13 -5.59 -4.33
N ASP A 104 -0.06 -6.34 -4.07
CA ASP A 104 -0.12 -7.78 -3.85
C ASP A 104 -1.15 -8.13 -2.76
N GLU A 105 -1.69 -9.34 -2.81
CA GLU A 105 -2.72 -9.77 -1.85
C GLU A 105 -2.21 -9.69 -0.41
N GLY A 106 -3.03 -9.12 0.48
CA GLY A 106 -2.68 -8.96 1.89
C GLY A 106 -1.70 -7.80 2.20
N ILE A 107 -1.25 -7.04 1.19
CA ILE A 107 -0.43 -5.84 1.40
C ILE A 107 -1.30 -4.59 1.22
N TYR A 108 -1.20 -3.68 2.19
CA TYR A 108 -1.95 -2.43 2.24
C TYR A 108 -1.02 -1.25 2.51
N PHE A 109 -1.38 -0.09 1.97
CA PHE A 109 -0.87 1.19 2.43
C PHE A 109 -1.37 1.45 3.84
N VAL A 110 -0.47 1.66 4.80
CA VAL A 110 -0.90 2.04 6.15
C VAL A 110 -1.51 3.44 6.10
N PRO A 111 -2.70 3.68 6.67
CA PRO A 111 -3.29 5.01 6.75
C PRO A 111 -2.40 6.04 7.46
N GLU A 112 -2.81 7.31 7.40
CA GLU A 112 -2.07 8.42 8.03
C GLU A 112 -2.17 8.42 9.55
N ASP A 113 -3.19 7.74 10.08
CA ASP A 113 -3.44 7.61 11.50
C ASP A 113 -4.04 6.24 11.87
N SER A 114 -4.30 6.06 13.16
CA SER A 114 -4.92 4.85 13.71
C SER A 114 -6.45 4.84 13.60
N THR A 115 -7.09 5.83 12.96
CA THR A 115 -8.56 5.89 12.89
C THR A 115 -9.10 4.90 11.86
N ALA A 116 -8.38 4.72 10.75
CA ALA A 116 -8.78 3.85 9.66
C ALA A 116 -8.20 2.42 9.76
N SER A 117 -7.46 2.10 10.81
CA SER A 117 -6.91 0.75 10.99
C SER A 117 -6.73 0.35 12.45
N VAL A 118 -6.89 -0.94 12.74
CA VAL A 118 -6.54 -1.56 14.03
C VAL A 118 -5.11 -2.10 13.94
N GLN A 119 -4.27 -1.76 14.92
CA GLN A 119 -2.90 -2.27 15.04
C GLN A 119 -2.75 -3.22 16.23
N PRO A 120 -1.82 -4.19 16.17
CA PRO A 120 -1.51 -5.08 17.28
C PRO A 120 -0.58 -4.38 18.29
N ASP A 121 -0.45 -4.98 19.48
CA ASP A 121 0.54 -4.54 20.48
C ASP A 121 1.96 -4.56 19.90
N GLY A 122 2.75 -3.53 20.21
CA GLY A 122 4.13 -3.39 19.71
C GLY A 122 4.24 -2.77 18.31
N TRP A 123 3.13 -2.24 17.77
CA TRP A 123 3.16 -1.44 16.55
C TRP A 123 4.14 -0.26 16.66
N ARG A 124 4.87 0.01 15.58
CA ARG A 124 5.84 1.11 15.55
C ARG A 124 5.11 2.46 15.56
N SER A 125 5.55 3.37 16.42
CA SER A 125 4.85 4.64 16.66
C SER A 125 4.78 5.55 15.43
N ASP A 126 5.74 5.42 14.51
CA ASP A 126 5.82 6.23 13.29
C ASP A 126 5.53 5.41 12.00
N ALA A 127 5.02 4.19 12.11
CA ALA A 127 4.63 3.36 10.96
C ALA A 127 3.26 3.75 10.40
N TYR A 128 3.13 5.01 9.99
CA TYR A 128 1.95 5.57 9.32
C TYR A 128 2.38 6.32 8.06
N SER A 129 1.53 6.33 7.03
CA SER A 129 1.86 7.03 5.78
C SER A 129 1.67 8.53 5.92
N GLN A 130 2.58 9.29 5.33
CA GLN A 130 2.52 10.75 5.21
C GLN A 130 2.46 11.09 3.73
N TRP A 131 1.40 11.78 3.35
CA TRP A 131 1.07 12.10 1.97
C TRP A 131 1.58 13.50 1.57
N SER A 132 1.51 13.84 0.28
CA SER A 132 1.84 15.19 -0.20
C SER A 132 0.74 16.21 0.08
N GLN A 133 -0.49 15.74 0.32
CA GLN A 133 -1.62 16.59 0.69
C GLN A 133 -1.52 17.06 2.14
N ASP A 134 -2.13 18.22 2.41
CA ASP A 134 -2.41 18.63 3.79
C ASP A 134 -3.53 17.75 4.39
N SER A 135 -3.50 17.51 5.70
CA SER A 135 -4.50 16.66 6.38
C SER A 135 -5.92 17.24 6.30
N SER A 136 -6.06 18.55 6.09
CA SER A 136 -7.36 19.20 5.88
C SER A 136 -7.81 19.23 4.41
N GLN A 137 -6.97 18.79 3.48
CA GLN A 137 -7.28 18.79 2.06
C GLN A 137 -7.90 17.46 1.67
N GLU A 138 -9.18 17.50 1.32
CA GLU A 138 -9.86 16.37 0.70
C GLU A 138 -9.62 16.40 -0.82
N PHE A 139 -9.43 15.23 -1.42
CA PHE A 139 -9.16 15.10 -2.85
C PHE A 139 -10.04 14.01 -3.46
N PHE A 140 -11.05 14.46 -4.19
CA PHE A 140 -12.05 13.58 -4.81
C PHE A 140 -11.95 13.63 -6.32
N LEU A 141 -11.97 12.46 -6.94
CA LEU A 141 -11.99 12.31 -8.38
C LEU A 141 -13.22 11.51 -8.81
N LYS A 142 -13.82 11.95 -9.92
CA LYS A 142 -14.79 11.12 -10.64
C LYS A 142 -14.12 9.87 -11.19
N ASP A 143 -14.94 8.89 -11.54
CA ASP A 143 -14.49 7.71 -12.27
C ASP A 143 -13.84 8.11 -13.59
N ALA A 144 -12.79 7.38 -13.96
CA ALA A 144 -12.06 7.64 -15.19
C ALA A 144 -12.96 7.41 -16.40
N PHE A 145 -13.12 8.43 -17.24
CA PHE A 145 -13.82 8.33 -18.51
C PHE A 145 -12.87 8.66 -19.65
N ARG A 146 -12.63 7.68 -20.54
CA ARG A 146 -11.71 7.81 -21.69
C ARG A 146 -10.30 8.27 -21.29
N GLY A 147 -9.81 7.80 -20.14
CA GLY A 147 -8.48 8.14 -19.63
C GLY A 147 -8.38 9.51 -18.96
N LEU A 148 -9.50 10.15 -18.65
CA LEU A 148 -9.56 11.41 -17.91
C LEU A 148 -10.33 11.23 -16.60
N ARG A 149 -9.81 11.83 -15.52
CA ARG A 149 -10.49 12.01 -14.25
C ARG A 149 -10.67 13.50 -13.99
N GLU A 150 -11.85 13.88 -13.50
CA GLU A 150 -12.13 15.27 -13.11
C GLU A 150 -12.17 15.38 -11.58
N GLU A 151 -11.55 16.43 -11.04
CA GLU A 151 -11.69 16.79 -9.63
C GLU A 151 -13.13 17.22 -9.30
N GLY A 152 -13.60 16.83 -8.13
CA GLY A 152 -14.89 17.30 -7.61
C GLY A 152 -15.59 16.32 -6.68
N GLN A 153 -16.60 15.62 -7.20
CA GLN A 153 -17.39 14.65 -6.44
C GLN A 153 -17.08 13.25 -6.95
N GLY A 154 -16.88 12.28 -6.06
CA GLY A 154 -16.58 10.91 -6.44
C GLY A 154 -15.82 10.13 -5.38
N THR A 155 -14.83 9.37 -5.82
CA THR A 155 -13.99 8.53 -4.95
C THR A 155 -12.93 9.41 -4.28
N GLU A 156 -12.73 9.23 -2.98
CA GLU A 156 -11.66 9.88 -2.23
C GLU A 156 -10.30 9.23 -2.54
N PHE A 157 -9.28 10.06 -2.73
CA PHE A 157 -7.91 9.62 -2.94
C PHE A 157 -6.95 10.39 -2.04
N LYS A 158 -5.95 9.69 -1.50
CA LYS A 158 -4.72 10.32 -1.01
C LYS A 158 -3.71 10.40 -2.14
N PHE A 159 -2.74 11.31 -2.09
CA PHE A 159 -1.75 11.40 -3.17
C PHE A 159 -0.34 11.79 -2.73
N ILE A 160 0.61 11.37 -3.57
CA ILE A 160 1.97 11.87 -3.63
C ILE A 160 2.08 12.73 -4.89
N GLU A 161 2.58 13.96 -4.75
CA GLU A 161 2.66 14.92 -5.85
C GLU A 161 4.11 15.21 -6.24
N PHE A 162 4.36 15.22 -7.55
CA PHE A 162 5.58 15.70 -8.17
C PHE A 162 5.28 16.95 -8.99
N ASP A 163 6.07 18.01 -8.76
CA ASP A 163 6.01 19.24 -9.54
C ASP A 163 6.48 19.03 -10.99
N SER A 164 6.33 20.06 -11.83
CA SER A 164 6.75 20.05 -13.23
C SER A 164 8.25 19.82 -13.46
N SER A 165 9.08 19.93 -12.42
CA SER A 165 10.51 19.63 -12.45
C SER A 165 10.83 18.22 -11.93
N GLY A 166 9.82 17.45 -11.51
CA GLY A 166 9.98 16.15 -10.88
C GLY A 166 10.50 16.22 -9.44
N ASN A 167 10.35 17.36 -8.76
CA ASN A 167 10.58 17.42 -7.32
C ASN A 167 9.32 16.99 -6.59
N LEU A 168 9.52 16.30 -5.47
CA LEU A 168 8.42 15.94 -4.58
C LEU A 168 7.87 17.21 -3.90
N VAL A 169 6.55 17.36 -3.94
CA VAL A 169 5.83 18.38 -3.19
C VAL A 169 5.60 17.88 -1.78
N CYS A 170 6.18 18.57 -0.81
CA CYS A 170 6.01 18.28 0.61
C CYS A 170 4.92 19.19 1.18
N PRO A 171 4.03 18.66 2.03
CA PRO A 171 3.00 19.47 2.67
C PRO A 171 3.63 20.55 3.56
N ALA A 172 3.01 21.73 3.59
CA ALA A 172 3.40 22.85 4.41
C ALA A 172 2.49 22.92 5.64
N THR A 173 2.92 22.35 6.77
CA THR A 173 2.12 22.37 8.00
C THR A 173 2.27 23.71 8.73
N GLY A 174 1.58 24.76 8.26
CA GLY A 174 1.56 26.08 8.91
C GLY A 174 2.86 26.89 8.82
N SER A 175 2.79 28.18 9.16
CA SER A 175 3.82 29.19 8.87
C SER A 175 5.17 29.03 9.60
N ASN A 176 5.26 28.16 10.60
CA ASN A 176 6.45 28.00 11.46
C ASN A 176 6.91 26.53 11.64
N SER A 177 6.32 25.56 10.95
CA SER A 177 6.68 24.14 11.15
C SER A 177 7.58 23.62 10.03
N ILE A 178 8.40 22.64 10.38
CA ILE A 178 9.23 21.88 9.43
C ILE A 178 8.28 21.14 8.49
N SER A 179 8.44 21.35 7.18
CA SER A 179 7.69 20.59 6.16
C SER A 179 7.94 19.10 6.35
N THR A 180 6.88 18.33 6.56
CA THR A 180 6.97 16.89 6.73
C THR A 180 7.29 16.26 5.37
N ILE A 181 8.22 15.33 5.38
CA ILE A 181 8.68 14.66 4.16
C ILE A 181 7.73 13.48 3.93
N PRO A 182 7.05 13.39 2.77
CA PRO A 182 6.18 12.27 2.46
C PRO A 182 6.88 10.92 2.64
N LYS A 183 6.19 10.01 3.33
CA LYS A 183 6.66 8.68 3.70
C LYS A 183 5.52 7.71 3.44
N ILE A 184 5.69 6.75 2.56
CA ILE A 184 4.66 5.75 2.30
C ILE A 184 5.00 4.50 3.10
N VAL A 185 4.06 4.01 3.89
CA VAL A 185 4.23 2.80 4.70
C VAL A 185 3.34 1.71 4.15
N LEU A 186 3.91 0.52 4.02
CA LEU A 186 3.24 -0.71 3.60
C LEU A 186 3.28 -1.70 4.75
N ALA A 187 2.18 -2.41 4.96
CA ALA A 187 2.14 -3.48 5.94
C ALA A 187 1.24 -4.62 5.50
N LYS A 188 1.47 -5.79 6.09
CA LYS A 188 0.61 -6.95 5.91
C LYS A 188 -0.65 -6.81 6.75
N GLY A 189 -1.80 -6.83 6.10
CA GLY A 189 -3.10 -6.65 6.76
C GLY A 189 -4.23 -7.36 6.05
N ALA A 190 -5.44 -7.13 6.54
CA ALA A 190 -6.69 -7.61 5.99
C ALA A 190 -7.82 -6.60 6.28
N PRO A 191 -8.96 -6.68 5.58
CA PRO A 191 -10.15 -5.94 5.96
C PRO A 191 -10.57 -6.33 7.39
N ASN A 192 -11.04 -5.37 8.18
CA ASN A 192 -11.47 -5.62 9.54
C ASN A 192 -12.88 -6.24 9.55
N PRO A 193 -13.05 -7.49 10.02
CA PRO A 193 -14.36 -8.14 10.04
C PRO A 193 -15.24 -7.70 11.22
N VAL A 194 -14.69 -6.94 12.18
CA VAL A 194 -15.35 -6.64 13.47
C VAL A 194 -16.05 -5.29 13.44
N ASP A 195 -15.37 -4.25 12.96
CA ASP A 195 -15.86 -2.88 12.96
C ASP A 195 -15.70 -2.25 11.57
N PRO A 196 -16.81 -2.04 10.84
CA PRO A 196 -16.79 -1.39 9.53
C PRO A 196 -16.29 0.06 9.55
N SER A 197 -16.31 0.73 10.71
CA SER A 197 -15.79 2.10 10.84
C SER A 197 -14.27 2.18 10.87
N VAL A 198 -13.61 1.04 11.13
CA VAL A 198 -12.15 0.90 11.10
C VAL A 198 -11.82 -0.16 10.05
N PRO A 199 -11.72 0.20 8.77
CA PRO A 199 -11.80 -0.74 7.64
C PRO A 199 -10.65 -1.73 7.57
N LEU A 200 -9.47 -1.42 8.16
CA LEU A 200 -8.30 -2.28 8.09
C LEU A 200 -7.90 -2.85 9.44
N ARG A 201 -7.29 -4.03 9.41
CA ARG A 201 -6.61 -4.65 10.54
C ARG A 201 -5.23 -5.11 10.11
N PHE A 202 -4.22 -4.72 10.88
CA PHE A 202 -2.87 -5.25 10.76
C PHE A 202 -2.66 -6.29 11.86
N ASP A 203 -2.07 -7.43 11.50
CA ASP A 203 -1.94 -8.57 12.42
C ASP A 203 -0.50 -8.80 12.91
N ASP A 204 0.52 -8.31 12.19
CA ASP A 204 1.94 -8.49 12.52
C ASP A 204 2.66 -7.13 12.62
N PRO A 205 3.12 -6.71 13.81
CA PRO A 205 3.82 -5.44 13.99
C PRO A 205 5.22 -5.42 13.33
N ASN A 206 5.76 -6.57 12.94
CA ASN A 206 7.07 -6.68 12.28
C ASN A 206 6.96 -6.74 10.76
N ALA A 207 5.77 -6.97 10.21
CA ALA A 207 5.52 -7.01 8.77
C ALA A 207 5.23 -5.61 8.22
N VAL A 208 6.14 -4.66 8.52
CA VAL A 208 6.06 -3.25 8.13
C VAL A 208 7.30 -2.87 7.34
N GLY A 209 7.08 -2.16 6.25
CA GLY A 209 8.12 -1.56 5.42
C GLY A 209 7.67 -0.21 4.91
N GLY A 210 8.57 0.59 4.37
CA GLY A 210 8.20 1.88 3.82
C GLY A 210 9.10 2.37 2.72
N ILE A 211 8.75 3.54 2.20
CA ILE A 211 9.55 4.33 1.27
C ILE A 211 9.48 5.78 1.75
N LEU A 212 10.63 6.35 2.09
CA LEU A 212 10.78 7.77 2.36
C LEU A 212 11.14 8.49 1.05
N LEU A 213 10.38 9.51 0.69
CA LEU A 213 10.57 10.27 -0.53
C LEU A 213 11.26 11.59 -0.22
N GLN A 214 12.37 11.92 -0.87
CA GLN A 214 13.06 13.18 -0.67
C GLN A 214 12.66 14.22 -1.71
N ARG A 215 12.65 15.50 -1.31
CA ARG A 215 12.26 16.65 -2.14
C ARG A 215 12.88 16.64 -3.54
N PHE A 216 14.16 16.34 -3.65
CA PHE A 216 14.91 16.41 -4.92
C PHE A 216 15.05 15.05 -5.64
N GLY A 217 14.23 14.05 -5.28
CA GLY A 217 14.13 12.78 -6.01
C GLY A 217 14.96 11.62 -5.45
N GLY A 218 15.50 11.75 -4.24
CA GLY A 218 16.02 10.60 -3.50
C GLY A 218 14.87 9.73 -2.99
N PHE A 219 15.05 8.41 -2.99
CA PHE A 219 14.14 7.46 -2.36
C PHE A 219 14.96 6.60 -1.40
N ALA A 220 14.47 6.42 -0.18
CA ALA A 220 15.03 5.45 0.76
C ALA A 220 13.98 4.39 1.05
N VAL A 221 14.34 3.13 0.85
CA VAL A 221 13.52 2.01 1.31
C VAL A 221 13.73 1.89 2.81
N LEU A 222 12.62 1.80 3.55
CA LEU A 222 12.61 1.64 4.99
C LEU A 222 12.31 0.19 5.33
N GLU A 223 13.13 -0.37 6.20
CA GLU A 223 12.89 -1.66 6.84
C GLU A 223 12.28 -1.45 8.23
N ILE A 224 11.82 -2.52 8.86
CA ILE A 224 11.22 -2.48 10.20
C ILE A 224 12.10 -1.80 11.26
N SER A 225 13.43 -1.90 11.11
CA SER A 225 14.41 -1.29 12.03
C SER A 225 14.51 0.23 11.90
N ASP A 226 14.03 0.80 10.79
CA ASP A 226 14.05 2.24 10.56
C ASP A 226 12.86 2.96 11.22
N PHE A 227 11.90 2.20 11.75
CA PHE A 227 10.74 2.71 12.49
C PHE A 227 10.99 2.70 14.00
N VAL A 228 10.40 3.66 14.70
CA VAL A 228 10.57 3.88 16.13
C VAL A 228 9.73 2.89 16.93
N GLU A 229 10.42 2.04 17.70
CA GLU A 229 9.79 1.17 18.70
C GLU A 229 9.07 2.01 19.77
N GLN A 230 7.90 1.54 20.19
CA GLN A 230 7.15 2.13 21.30
C GLN A 230 7.79 1.80 22.65
#